data_AF-A0A1H7PCE1-F1
#
_entry.id   AF-A0A1H7PCE1-F1
#
_cell.length_a   1.000
_cell.length_b   1.000
_cell.length_c   1.000
_cell.angle_alpha   90.00
_cell.angle_beta   90.00
_cell.angle_gamma   90.00
#
_symmetry.space_group_name_H-M   'P 1'
#
loop_
_entity.id
_entity.type
_entity.pdbx_description
1 polymer ?
#
loop_
_entity_poly.entity_id
_entity_poly.type
_entity_poly.pdbx_seq_one_letter_code
_entity_poly.pdbx_strand_id
1 'polypeptide(L)'
;MFPVQCNCNIDVAQLSRSSSVTYEVFAHEGASVSSITYKTSSGAVTTHNPELPFRTTVELEKGETMALTAKGNPKNGSIILTYEVQEHNDASGMASSSVSKVWILKDGVCE
;
A
#
# COMPACT_ATOMS: atom_id res chain seq x y z
N MET A 1 -21.81 -1.21 18.78
CA MET A 1 -21.37 -1.38 17.38
C MET A 1 -19.94 -1.85 17.41
N PHE A 2 -19.63 -2.95 16.72
CA PHE A 2 -18.24 -3.38 16.54
C PHE A 2 -17.51 -2.34 15.67
N PRO A 3 -16.23 -2.06 15.92
CA PRO A 3 -15.45 -1.16 15.08
C PRO A 3 -15.52 -1.63 13.62
N VAL A 4 -15.99 -0.77 12.70
CA VAL A 4 -16.03 -1.07 11.26
C VAL A 4 -14.61 -1.31 10.76
N GLN A 5 -14.32 -2.54 10.33
CA GLN A 5 -13.04 -2.88 9.72
C GLN A 5 -13.16 -2.72 8.20
N CYS A 6 -12.27 -1.91 7.65
CA CYS A 6 -12.21 -1.58 6.24
C CYS A 6 -11.08 -2.31 5.55
N ASN A 7 -11.32 -2.67 4.28
CA ASN A 7 -10.30 -3.16 3.37
C ASN A 7 -9.89 -2.00 2.46
N CYS A 8 -8.81 -1.34 2.82
CA CYS A 8 -8.23 -0.22 2.10
C CYS A 8 -7.27 -0.75 1.02
N ASN A 9 -7.53 -0.48 -0.25
CA ASN A 9 -6.72 -1.03 -1.35
C ASN A 9 -6.22 0.07 -2.29
N ILE A 10 -4.98 -0.04 -2.78
CA ILE A 10 -4.54 0.64 -3.99
C ILE A 10 -4.61 -0.36 -5.14
N ASP A 11 -5.07 0.12 -6.31
CA ASP A 11 -5.28 -0.69 -7.50
C ASP A 11 -4.03 -1.45 -7.93
N VAL A 12 -4.29 -2.61 -8.54
CA VAL A 12 -3.26 -3.47 -9.12
C VAL A 12 -2.65 -2.75 -10.33
N ALA A 13 -1.34 -2.61 -10.35
CA ALA A 13 -0.60 -2.12 -11.50
C ALA A 13 0.37 -3.19 -11.98
N GLN A 14 0.55 -3.29 -13.29
CA GLN A 14 1.57 -4.15 -13.91
C GLN A 14 2.76 -3.29 -14.30
N LEU A 15 3.96 -3.75 -13.96
CA LEU A 15 5.19 -3.01 -14.25
C LEU A 15 5.60 -3.19 -15.71
N SER A 16 5.89 -2.08 -16.37
CA SER A 16 6.46 -2.04 -17.72
C SER A 16 7.94 -2.43 -17.79
N ARG A 17 8.64 -2.34 -16.66
CA ARG A 17 10.11 -2.52 -16.51
C ARG A 17 10.43 -3.07 -15.13
N SER A 18 11.61 -3.67 -14.97
CA SER A 18 12.10 -4.04 -13.64
C SER A 18 12.31 -2.79 -12.79
N SER A 19 11.79 -2.80 -11.57
CA SER A 19 11.63 -1.62 -10.74
C SER A 19 11.73 -1.97 -9.26
N SER A 20 12.25 -1.03 -8.48
CA SER A 20 12.15 -1.08 -7.02
C SER A 20 10.83 -0.45 -6.58
N VAL A 21 9.99 -1.19 -5.86
CA VAL A 21 8.69 -0.72 -5.39
C VAL A 21 8.71 -0.58 -3.87
N THR A 22 8.50 0.64 -3.38
CA THR A 22 8.39 0.92 -1.95
C THR A 22 6.92 1.09 -1.58
N TYR A 23 6.42 0.22 -0.71
CA TYR A 23 5.08 0.32 -0.12
C TYR A 23 5.14 1.00 1.24
N GLU A 24 4.22 1.93 1.47
CA GLU A 24 4.11 2.65 2.73
C GLU A 24 2.66 2.67 3.22
N VAL A 25 2.48 2.52 4.53
CA VAL A 25 1.17 2.65 5.18
C VAL A 25 1.29 3.47 6.45
N PHE A 26 0.44 4.49 6.55
CA PHE A 26 0.32 5.38 7.70
C PHE A 26 -1.08 5.28 8.30
N ALA A 27 -1.17 5.47 9.62
CA ALA A 27 -2.43 5.66 10.32
C ALA A 27 -2.34 6.93 11.17
N HIS A 28 -3.37 7.76 11.14
CA HIS A 28 -3.43 9.01 11.86
C HIS A 28 -4.65 9.06 12.80
N GLU A 29 -4.58 9.91 13.82
CA GLU A 29 -5.73 10.30 14.67
C GLU A 29 -6.55 9.12 15.23
N GLY A 30 -5.85 8.12 15.78
CA GLY A 30 -6.47 6.96 16.44
C GLY A 30 -6.99 5.88 15.49
N ALA A 31 -6.73 6.02 14.18
CA ALA A 31 -6.85 4.94 13.22
C ALA A 31 -5.91 3.78 13.59
N SER A 32 -6.32 2.55 13.25
CA SER A 32 -5.53 1.35 13.52
C SER A 32 -5.48 0.44 12.31
N VAL A 33 -4.32 -0.14 12.03
CA VAL A 33 -4.14 -1.14 10.96
C VAL A 33 -3.91 -2.50 11.60
N SER A 34 -4.74 -3.48 11.25
CA SER A 34 -4.64 -4.86 11.73
C SER A 34 -3.79 -5.75 10.83
N SER A 35 -3.72 -5.44 9.53
CA SER A 35 -2.86 -6.17 8.61
C SER A 35 -2.52 -5.36 7.38
N ILE A 36 -1.33 -5.58 6.83
CA ILE A 36 -0.91 -5.06 5.53
C ILE A 36 -0.54 -6.25 4.66
N THR A 37 -1.03 -6.25 3.42
CA THR A 37 -0.71 -7.24 2.41
C THR A 37 -0.20 -6.54 1.18
N TYR A 38 1.01 -6.88 0.75
CA TYR A 38 1.48 -6.54 -0.59
C TYR A 38 1.49 -7.81 -1.46
N LYS A 39 1.07 -7.67 -2.71
CA LYS A 39 0.99 -8.78 -3.67
C LYS A 39 1.94 -8.53 -4.84
N THR A 40 2.70 -9.54 -5.17
CA THR A 40 3.58 -9.66 -6.33
C THR A 40 3.09 -10.80 -7.23
N SER A 41 3.72 -11.00 -8.39
CA SER A 41 3.44 -12.21 -9.20
C SER A 41 3.91 -13.49 -8.53
N SER A 42 4.91 -13.42 -7.64
CA SER A 42 5.42 -14.55 -6.85
C SER A 42 4.54 -14.93 -5.65
N GLY A 43 3.65 -14.05 -5.20
CA GLY A 43 2.71 -14.36 -4.12
C GLY A 43 2.23 -13.12 -3.36
N ALA A 44 1.58 -13.34 -2.23
CA ALA A 44 1.19 -12.27 -1.32
C ALA A 44 1.93 -12.42 0.00
N VAL A 45 2.47 -11.32 0.51
CA VAL A 45 3.08 -11.26 1.84
C VAL A 45 2.16 -10.45 2.74
N THR A 46 1.82 -11.02 3.89
CA THR A 46 0.92 -10.37 4.86
C THR A 46 1.62 -10.21 6.20
N THR A 47 1.61 -8.98 6.70
CA THR A 47 2.08 -8.63 8.04
C THR A 47 0.87 -8.34 8.91
N HIS A 48 0.74 -9.05 10.04
CA HIS A 48 -0.31 -8.84 11.02
C HIS A 48 0.16 -7.91 12.14
N ASN A 49 -0.70 -6.99 12.57
CA ASN A 49 -0.41 -5.94 13.56
C ASN A 49 0.95 -5.24 13.30
N PRO A 50 1.17 -4.68 12.10
CA PRO A 50 2.43 -4.05 11.75
C PRO A 50 2.69 -2.83 12.65
N GLU A 51 3.96 -2.58 12.95
CA GLU A 51 4.37 -1.27 13.46
C GLU A 51 4.11 -0.21 12.39
N LEU A 52 3.66 0.98 12.83
CA LEU A 52 3.36 2.10 11.95
C LEU A 52 4.28 3.29 12.25
N PRO A 53 4.78 3.99 11.23
CA PRO A 53 4.53 3.77 9.81
C PRO A 53 5.16 2.49 9.27
N PHE A 54 4.42 1.74 8.45
CA PHE A 54 4.94 0.56 7.78
C PHE A 54 5.62 0.98 6.49
N ARG A 55 6.81 0.44 6.23
CA ARG A 55 7.57 0.68 5.00
C ARG A 55 8.31 -0.57 4.58
N THR A 56 8.18 -0.96 3.32
CA THR A 56 8.96 -2.07 2.76
C THR A 56 9.25 -1.83 1.29
N THR A 57 10.44 -2.22 0.85
CA THR A 57 10.87 -2.08 -0.55
C THR A 57 11.13 -3.47 -1.11
N VAL A 58 10.61 -3.74 -2.30
CA VAL A 58 10.79 -5.00 -3.01
C VAL A 58 11.25 -4.73 -4.44
N GLU A 59 12.15 -5.56 -4.93
CA GLU A 59 12.54 -5.56 -6.34
C GLU A 59 11.56 -6.41 -7.12
N LEU A 60 10.96 -5.83 -8.16
CA LEU A 60 10.02 -6.52 -9.02
C LEU A 60 10.52 -6.50 -10.46
N GLU A 61 10.34 -7.62 -11.13
CA GLU A 61 10.74 -7.78 -12.52
C GLU A 61 9.70 -7.21 -13.49
N LYS A 62 10.13 -6.93 -14.72
CA LYS A 62 9.24 -6.53 -15.80
C LYS A 62 8.07 -7.52 -15.95
N GLY A 63 6.86 -6.98 -16.03
CA GLY A 63 5.63 -7.76 -16.20
C GLY A 63 5.03 -8.27 -14.89
N GLU A 64 5.71 -8.07 -13.75
CA GLU A 64 5.12 -8.37 -12.45
C GLU A 64 3.99 -7.41 -12.09
N THR A 65 3.00 -7.92 -11.36
CA THR A 65 1.92 -7.11 -10.80
C THR A 65 2.25 -6.70 -9.38
N MET A 66 1.92 -5.47 -9.02
CA MET A 66 1.99 -4.96 -7.65
C MET A 66 0.60 -4.57 -7.16
N ALA A 67 0.32 -4.81 -5.88
CA ALA A 67 -0.87 -4.33 -5.20
C ALA A 67 -0.60 -4.15 -3.71
N LEU A 68 -1.30 -3.20 -3.09
CA LEU A 68 -1.21 -2.93 -1.65
C LEU A 68 -2.60 -2.88 -1.03
N THR A 69 -2.81 -3.68 0.01
CA THR A 69 -4.02 -3.71 0.81
C THR A 69 -3.66 -3.51 2.27
N ALA A 70 -4.38 -2.65 2.97
CA ALA A 70 -4.39 -2.57 4.42
C ALA A 70 -5.79 -2.90 4.94
N LYS A 71 -5.85 -3.70 6.02
CA LYS A 71 -7.08 -3.87 6.79
C LYS A 71 -6.96 -3.08 8.06
N GLY A 72 -7.95 -2.24 8.36
CA GLY A 72 -7.88 -1.37 9.52
C GLY A 72 -9.20 -0.68 9.82
N ASN A 73 -9.20 0.15 10.85
CA ASN A 73 -10.32 1.00 11.18
C ASN A 73 -9.82 2.45 11.24
N PRO A 74 -10.24 3.31 10.29
CA PRO A 74 -9.89 4.72 10.32
C PRO A 74 -10.47 5.47 11.53
N LYS A 75 -11.59 5.00 12.10
CA LYS A 75 -12.36 5.64 13.18
C LYS A 75 -12.65 7.11 12.84
N ASN A 76 -11.98 8.04 13.52
CA ASN A 76 -12.11 9.48 13.27
C ASN A 76 -10.92 10.05 12.49
N GLY A 77 -9.91 9.22 12.22
CA GLY A 77 -8.70 9.58 11.50
C GLY A 77 -8.67 8.99 10.08
N SER A 78 -7.47 8.73 9.60
CA SER A 78 -7.23 8.25 8.25
C SER A 78 -6.19 7.14 8.20
N ILE A 79 -6.32 6.29 7.18
CA ILE A 79 -5.31 5.31 6.78
C ILE A 79 -4.83 5.71 5.39
N ILE A 80 -3.53 5.96 5.24
CA ILE A 80 -2.93 6.34 3.97
C ILE A 80 -2.11 5.18 3.48
N LEU A 81 -2.38 4.74 2.25
CA LEU A 81 -1.54 3.79 1.53
C LEU A 81 -0.78 4.57 0.47
N THR A 82 0.47 4.20 0.25
CA THR A 82 1.30 4.72 -0.84
C THR A 82 2.11 3.58 -1.43
N TYR A 83 2.32 3.62 -2.74
CA TYR A 83 3.50 2.98 -3.33
C TYR A 83 4.29 3.98 -4.16
N GLU A 84 5.60 3.81 -4.18
CA GLU A 84 6.54 4.49 -5.08
C GLU A 84 7.23 3.43 -5.94
N VAL A 85 7.23 3.62 -7.25
CA VAL A 85 7.91 2.79 -8.24
C VAL A 85 9.10 3.56 -8.77
N GLN A 86 10.30 3.01 -8.56
CA GLN A 86 11.53 3.49 -9.16
C GLN A 86 11.97 2.53 -10.26
N GLU A 87 11.76 2.93 -11.52
CA GLU A 87 12.12 2.10 -12.68
C GLU A 87 13.64 2.10 -12.87
N HIS A 88 14.21 0.91 -13.05
CA HIS A 88 15.60 0.76 -13.43
C HIS A 88 15.75 1.03 -14.93
N ASN A 89 16.38 2.14 -15.28
CA ASN A 89 16.70 2.47 -16.66
C ASN A 89 18.16 2.14 -16.97
N ASP A 90 18.37 1.41 -18.07
CA ASP A 90 19.71 1.13 -18.62
C ASP A 90 20.41 2.39 -19.17
N ALA A 91 19.68 3.51 -19.33
CA ALA A 91 20.20 4.78 -19.84
C ALA A 91 19.91 5.93 -18.85
N SER A 92 20.86 6.20 -17.97
CA SER A 92 21.19 7.48 -17.30
C SER A 92 20.09 8.28 -16.56
N GLY A 93 18.87 7.79 -16.35
CA GLY A 93 17.88 8.49 -15.53
C GLY A 93 16.87 7.54 -14.87
N MET A 94 16.77 7.58 -13.55
CA MET A 94 15.71 6.88 -12.81
C MET A 94 14.37 7.60 -13.05
N ALA A 95 13.39 6.89 -13.58
CA ALA A 95 12.00 7.37 -13.57
C ALA A 95 11.37 6.92 -12.25
N SER A 96 10.82 7.86 -11.48
CA SER A 96 10.02 7.56 -10.29
C SER A 96 8.57 7.96 -10.53
N SER A 97 7.65 7.13 -10.07
CA SER A 97 6.21 7.43 -10.04
C SER A 97 5.63 6.99 -8.70
N SER A 98 4.64 7.70 -8.19
CA SER A 98 4.00 7.36 -6.93
C SER A 98 2.48 7.43 -7.05
N VAL A 99 1.81 6.58 -6.28
CA VAL A 99 0.35 6.58 -6.13
C VAL A 99 0.04 6.50 -4.65
N SER A 100 -0.84 7.38 -4.19
CA SER A 100 -1.31 7.41 -2.82
C SER A 100 -2.83 7.39 -2.78
N LYS A 101 -3.37 6.70 -1.79
CA LYS A 101 -4.81 6.68 -1.50
C LYS A 101 -5.05 6.86 -0.01
N VAL A 102 -5.94 7.77 0.33
CA VAL A 102 -6.36 8.07 1.69
C VAL A 102 -7.70 7.42 1.92
N TRP A 103 -7.84 6.76 3.07
CA TRP A 103 -9.08 6.11 3.50
C TRP A 103 -9.55 6.71 4.82
N ILE A 104 -10.78 7.18 4.84
CA ILE A 104 -11.46 7.73 6.02
C ILE A 104 -12.74 6.95 6.31
N LEU A 105 -13.31 7.12 7.50
CA LEU A 105 -14.63 6.59 7.82
C LEU A 105 -15.66 7.73 7.71
N LYS A 106 -16.62 7.60 6.79
CA LYS A 106 -17.71 8.55 6.59
C LYS A 106 -19.04 7.81 6.59
N ASP A 107 -19.95 8.23 7.47
CA ASP A 107 -21.26 7.58 7.66
C ASP A 107 -21.18 6.06 7.91
N GLY A 108 -20.08 5.60 8.52
CA GLY A 108 -19.82 4.19 8.79
C GLY A 108 -19.29 3.37 7.60
N VAL A 109 -19.03 4.03 6.47
CA VAL A 109 -18.44 3.45 5.25
C VAL A 109 -17.02 4.00 5.07
N CYS A 110 -16.11 3.18 4.54
CA CYS A 110 -14.79 3.65 4.17
C CYS A 110 -14.75 4.19 2.76
N GLU A 111 -14.25 5.42 2.62
CA GLU A 111 -14.08 6.16 1.36
C GLU A 111 -12.61 6.56 1.16
#